data_AF-V7FL81-F1
#
_entry.id   AF-V7FL81-F1
#
_cell.length_a   1.000
_cell.length_b   1.000
_cell.length_c   1.000
_cell.angle_alpha   90.00
_cell.angle_beta   90.00
_cell.angle_gamma   90.00
#
_symmetry.space_group_name_H-M   'P 1'
#
loop_
_entity.id
_entity.type
_entity.pdbx_description
1 polymer ?
#
loop_
_entity_poly.entity_id
_entity_poly.type
_entity_poly.pdbx_seq_one_letter_code
_entity_poly.pdbx_strand_id
1 'polypeptide(L)'
;MTSRTIMGTIVGAGLGVALLAAVAGTAFADDTLKLTELSPDGKDACFGRVYDAAHLKSHPHQKVARIFFYYGRDPVSRPNEEPSTGIDSSYNGFMATTVRGAEAPEWLGGWCSHESEDGTTGPIRCGMDCDRTMASLKVDDKGRLIVSDVQPDLYLDAGSEDELGKAEYERQALGKDDNGFRLDPMPAATCKAEFARIDPIDPALGPPLRERLKPDQAFCYGRDYDAAHLGSHPDQLTQTIRVFRGPVELASFAKGGDLANWPSGADIAVSVTTRQKSAKVTQVYNCQGEGDQWRCAASAKTGGVSCDIAQKEIFLRRGANGTMMLANPNSGLPIVDLCSKAAEGDTSSDDKVYRLEPMPQAACGP
;
A
#
# COMPACT_ATOMS: atom_id res chain seq x y z
N MET A 1 73.49 27.82 -33.36
CA MET A 1 72.09 27.81 -32.94
C MET A 1 71.99 26.87 -31.73
N THR A 2 72.30 27.29 -30.49
CA THR A 2 71.38 27.90 -29.48
C THR A 2 70.03 27.17 -29.39
N SER A 3 69.52 26.62 -28.29
CA SER A 3 69.85 26.54 -26.84
C SER A 3 69.06 25.33 -26.27
N ARG A 4 69.61 24.43 -25.43
CA ARG A 4 69.54 24.36 -23.93
C ARG A 4 68.12 24.58 -23.35
N THR A 5 67.55 23.72 -22.49
CA THR A 5 67.89 23.41 -21.06
C THR A 5 66.99 22.23 -20.60
N ILE A 6 67.43 21.06 -20.12
CA ILE A 6 67.99 20.63 -18.81
C ILE A 6 67.00 20.54 -17.61
N MET A 7 67.05 19.38 -16.93
CA MET A 7 66.73 19.02 -15.52
C MET A 7 65.25 18.81 -15.11
N GLY A 8 64.91 17.83 -14.25
CA GLY A 8 65.79 17.06 -13.37
C GLY A 8 65.15 15.79 -12.77
N THR A 9 66.04 14.86 -12.43
CA THR A 9 65.88 13.73 -11.52
C THR A 9 65.72 14.20 -10.08
N ILE A 10 64.77 13.62 -9.33
CA ILE A 10 64.87 13.47 -7.87
C ILE A 10 64.63 11.99 -7.55
N VAL A 11 65.69 11.36 -7.04
CA VAL A 11 65.68 10.13 -6.24
C VAL A 11 65.31 10.53 -4.82
N GLY A 12 64.35 9.85 -4.20
CA GLY A 12 64.01 10.01 -2.78
C GLY A 12 63.47 8.72 -2.21
N ALA A 13 64.30 8.03 -1.43
CA ALA A 13 64.01 6.77 -0.76
C ALA A 13 63.17 6.98 0.51
N GLY A 14 62.24 6.05 0.75
CA GLY A 14 61.89 5.47 2.06
C GLY A 14 61.39 6.38 3.18
N LEU A 15 60.15 6.16 3.60
CA LEU A 15 59.75 5.96 5.01
C LEU A 15 58.29 5.50 5.05
N GLY A 16 58.04 4.45 5.85
CA GLY A 16 56.74 3.79 5.93
C GLY A 16 55.73 4.47 6.84
N VAL A 17 54.67 3.69 7.07
CA VAL A 17 53.71 3.66 8.19
C VAL A 17 52.26 3.99 7.80
N ALA A 18 51.42 3.08 8.31
CA ALA A 18 49.98 3.14 8.54
C ALA A 18 49.05 2.83 7.36
N LEU A 19 48.66 1.55 7.33
CA LEU A 19 47.29 1.15 7.05
C LEU A 19 46.30 2.13 7.70
N LEU A 20 45.49 2.79 6.90
CA LEU A 20 44.21 3.32 7.34
C LEU A 20 43.11 2.50 6.67
N ALA A 21 42.64 1.53 7.45
CA ALA A 21 41.34 0.93 7.27
C ALA A 21 40.28 2.03 7.38
N ALA A 22 39.49 2.19 6.32
CA ALA A 22 38.12 2.64 6.44
C ALA A 22 37.30 1.66 5.60
N VAL A 23 36.92 0.57 6.25
CA VAL A 23 35.84 -0.29 5.79
C VAL A 23 34.63 0.63 5.67
N ALA A 24 34.30 1.01 4.45
CA ALA A 24 33.00 1.57 4.12
C ALA A 24 31.98 0.44 4.27
N GLY A 25 31.66 0.11 5.53
CA GLY A 25 30.44 -0.59 5.85
C GLY A 25 29.32 0.35 5.50
N THR A 26 28.58 0.06 4.43
CA THR A 26 27.24 0.58 4.27
C THR A 26 26.47 0.16 5.51
N ALA A 27 26.26 1.10 6.42
CA ALA A 27 25.28 0.97 7.49
C ALA A 27 23.92 0.91 6.79
N PHE A 28 23.49 -0.29 6.43
CA PHE A 28 22.08 -0.58 6.27
C PHE A 28 21.46 -0.31 7.65
N ALA A 29 20.48 0.59 7.68
CA ALA A 29 19.66 0.78 8.87
C ALA A 29 19.13 -0.59 9.32
N ASP A 30 19.16 -0.79 10.63
CA ASP A 30 18.98 -2.06 11.31
C ASP A 30 17.49 -2.46 11.31
N ASP A 31 17.03 -3.06 10.21
CA ASP A 31 15.67 -3.63 10.02
C ASP A 31 15.46 -4.94 10.79
N THR A 32 16.35 -5.29 11.73
CA THR A 32 16.18 -6.48 12.56
C THR A 32 15.14 -6.21 13.65
N LEU A 33 14.13 -7.09 13.72
CA LEU A 33 13.14 -7.06 14.78
C LEU A 33 13.83 -7.21 16.14
N LYS A 34 13.62 -6.24 17.04
CA LYS A 34 14.43 -6.07 18.26
C LYS A 34 13.96 -6.88 19.47
N LEU A 35 12.68 -7.28 19.50
CA LEU A 35 12.11 -8.12 20.57
C LEU A 35 12.44 -9.60 20.34
N THR A 36 13.61 -10.03 20.81
CA THR A 36 14.12 -11.39 20.62
C THR A 36 13.27 -12.47 21.31
N GLU A 37 12.49 -12.11 22.32
CA GLU A 37 11.55 -13.02 22.98
C GLU A 37 10.39 -13.40 22.07
N LEU A 38 9.94 -12.48 21.22
CA LEU A 38 8.91 -12.73 20.20
C LEU A 38 9.51 -13.32 18.93
N SER A 39 10.71 -12.88 18.55
CA SER A 39 11.41 -13.28 17.33
C SER A 39 12.90 -13.58 17.60
N PRO A 40 13.23 -14.79 18.08
CA PRO A 40 14.61 -15.13 18.43
C PRO A 40 15.59 -15.11 17.25
N ASP A 41 15.10 -15.29 16.03
CA ASP A 41 15.91 -15.29 14.80
C ASP A 41 15.71 -14.03 13.94
N GLY A 42 15.02 -13.02 14.48
CA GLY A 42 14.74 -11.75 13.80
C GLY A 42 13.73 -11.86 12.65
N LYS A 43 13.05 -13.00 12.47
CA LYS A 43 12.02 -13.20 11.44
C LYS A 43 10.61 -12.86 11.92
N ASP A 44 9.70 -12.71 10.98
CA ASP A 44 8.27 -12.58 11.25
C ASP A 44 7.77 -13.72 12.17
N ALA A 45 7.12 -13.38 13.28
CA ALA A 45 6.58 -14.31 14.27
C ALA A 45 5.05 -14.23 14.33
N CYS A 46 4.41 -15.37 14.59
CA CYS A 46 2.96 -15.49 14.65
C CYS A 46 2.53 -16.28 15.88
N PHE A 47 1.52 -15.76 16.56
CA PHE A 47 0.87 -16.40 17.70
C PHE A 47 -0.64 -16.34 17.49
N GLY A 48 -1.34 -17.42 17.79
CA GLY A 48 -2.79 -17.46 17.58
C GLY A 48 -3.54 -18.35 18.54
N ARG A 49 -4.84 -18.12 18.61
CA ARG A 49 -5.80 -19.04 19.22
C ARG A 49 -7.15 -18.96 18.54
N VAL A 50 -7.75 -20.13 18.33
CA VAL A 50 -9.12 -20.30 17.85
C VAL A 50 -9.90 -21.02 18.93
N TYR A 51 -11.01 -20.43 19.37
CA TYR A 51 -11.90 -20.98 20.36
C TYR A 51 -13.04 -21.72 19.69
N ASP A 52 -13.27 -22.97 20.11
CA ASP A 52 -14.38 -23.76 19.60
C ASP A 52 -15.73 -23.35 20.23
N ALA A 53 -16.81 -23.90 19.68
CA ALA A 53 -18.15 -23.62 20.18
C ALA A 53 -18.38 -24.06 21.64
N ALA A 54 -17.66 -25.08 22.12
CA ALA A 54 -17.81 -25.57 23.50
C ALA A 54 -17.18 -24.59 24.50
N HIS A 55 -15.96 -24.11 24.22
CA HIS A 55 -15.29 -23.07 24.99
C HIS A 55 -16.12 -21.79 25.01
N LEU A 56 -16.59 -21.37 23.84
CA LEU A 56 -17.38 -20.15 23.71
C LEU A 56 -18.71 -20.27 24.48
N LYS A 57 -19.34 -21.44 24.48
CA LYS A 57 -20.54 -21.69 25.30
C LYS A 57 -20.28 -21.60 26.80
N SER A 58 -19.09 -22.00 27.28
CA SER A 58 -18.73 -21.90 28.70
C SER A 58 -18.25 -20.51 29.13
N HIS A 59 -17.95 -19.62 28.19
CA HIS A 59 -17.50 -18.24 28.43
C HIS A 59 -18.48 -17.25 27.77
N PRO A 60 -19.68 -17.05 28.31
CA PRO A 60 -20.72 -16.26 27.65
C PRO A 60 -20.37 -14.77 27.48
N HIS A 61 -19.40 -14.24 28.23
CA HIS A 61 -18.97 -12.85 28.11
C HIS A 61 -17.71 -12.66 27.24
N GLN A 62 -17.16 -13.73 26.66
CA GLN A 62 -16.07 -13.66 25.68
C GLN A 62 -16.68 -13.45 24.28
N LYS A 63 -16.47 -12.33 23.58
CA LYS A 63 -16.95 -12.19 22.20
C LYS A 63 -15.93 -12.68 21.18
N VAL A 64 -14.64 -12.61 21.48
CA VAL A 64 -13.56 -13.02 20.58
C VAL A 64 -13.56 -14.54 20.40
N ALA A 65 -13.82 -15.00 19.19
CA ALA A 65 -13.75 -16.41 18.80
C ALA A 65 -12.37 -16.79 18.24
N ARG A 66 -11.66 -15.82 17.67
CA ARG A 66 -10.33 -16.00 17.06
C ARG A 66 -9.48 -14.79 17.39
N ILE A 67 -8.24 -15.01 17.77
CA ILE A 67 -7.26 -13.95 18.02
C ILE A 67 -5.90 -14.36 17.50
N PHE A 68 -5.26 -13.46 16.78
CA PHE A 68 -3.93 -13.63 16.22
C PHE A 68 -3.10 -12.38 16.48
N PHE A 69 -1.86 -12.58 16.89
CA PHE A 69 -0.85 -11.55 17.03
C PHE A 69 0.32 -11.87 16.12
N TYR A 70 0.72 -10.90 15.32
CA TYR A 70 1.81 -11.01 14.37
C TYR A 70 2.85 -9.93 14.67
N TYR A 71 4.10 -10.34 14.82
CA TYR A 71 5.23 -9.45 15.06
C TYR A 71 6.18 -9.54 13.87
N GLY A 72 6.35 -8.44 13.13
CA GLY A 72 7.12 -8.44 11.90
C GLY A 72 6.68 -7.36 10.93
N ARG A 73 6.93 -7.61 9.63
CA ARG A 73 6.54 -6.70 8.54
C ARG A 73 5.06 -6.76 8.24
N ASP A 74 4.48 -5.64 7.83
CA ASP A 74 3.04 -5.45 7.65
C ASP A 74 2.33 -6.65 6.98
N PRO A 75 1.48 -7.40 7.72
CA PRO A 75 0.73 -8.53 7.20
C PRO A 75 -0.60 -8.13 6.55
N VAL A 76 -0.97 -6.84 6.59
CA VAL A 76 -2.29 -6.32 6.18
C VAL A 76 -2.22 -5.52 4.90
N SER A 77 -1.24 -4.62 4.81
CA SER A 77 -0.94 -3.97 3.53
C SER A 77 -0.83 -5.04 2.47
N ARG A 78 -1.35 -4.77 1.28
CA ARG A 78 -1.41 -5.75 0.18
C ARG A 78 -0.15 -5.62 -0.69
N PRO A 79 1.01 -6.22 -0.36
CA PRO A 79 2.14 -6.27 -1.29
C PRO A 79 1.77 -7.02 -2.58
N ASN A 80 0.66 -7.78 -2.53
CA ASN A 80 0.10 -8.52 -3.64
C ASN A 80 -0.67 -7.67 -4.63
N GLU A 81 -0.82 -6.36 -4.49
CA GLU A 81 -1.53 -5.59 -5.52
C GLU A 81 -0.62 -4.51 -6.08
N GLU A 82 -0.10 -3.62 -5.27
CA GLU A 82 0.99 -2.71 -5.63
C GLU A 82 1.85 -2.43 -4.40
N PRO A 83 3.12 -2.89 -4.34
CA PRO A 83 3.95 -2.71 -3.16
C PRO A 83 4.13 -1.21 -2.90
N SER A 84 3.78 -0.76 -1.70
CA SER A 84 4.11 0.59 -1.24
C SER A 84 5.63 0.73 -1.25
N THR A 85 6.14 1.71 -1.97
CA THR A 85 7.58 2.00 -1.92
C THR A 85 7.92 2.60 -0.56
N GLY A 86 8.65 1.85 0.27
CA GLY A 86 9.24 2.38 1.50
C GLY A 86 8.25 2.76 2.60
N ILE A 87 7.02 2.21 2.56
CA ILE A 87 6.08 2.27 3.68
C ILE A 87 5.83 0.84 4.14
N ASP A 88 6.87 0.21 4.71
CA ASP A 88 6.56 -0.71 5.80
C ASP A 88 5.82 0.17 6.82
N SER A 89 4.63 -0.24 7.25
CA SER A 89 3.98 0.47 8.35
C SER A 89 5.02 0.60 9.47
N SER A 90 5.17 1.77 10.08
CA SER A 90 6.15 1.91 11.17
C SER A 90 5.84 0.99 12.37
N TYR A 91 4.65 0.38 12.39
CA TYR A 91 4.27 -0.68 13.30
C TYR A 91 5.10 -1.96 13.08
N ASN A 92 5.43 -2.60 14.20
CA ASN A 92 6.10 -3.89 14.24
C ASN A 92 5.22 -5.00 14.85
N GLY A 93 4.05 -4.65 15.40
CA GLY A 93 3.08 -5.57 15.96
C GLY A 93 1.67 -5.34 15.40
N PHE A 94 0.96 -6.43 15.11
CA PHE A 94 -0.36 -6.40 14.51
C PHE A 94 -1.25 -7.41 15.22
N MET A 95 -2.50 -7.02 15.49
CA MET A 95 -3.47 -7.89 16.13
C MET A 95 -4.75 -7.96 15.32
N ALA A 96 -5.21 -9.19 15.08
CA ALA A 96 -6.49 -9.46 14.45
C ALA A 96 -7.39 -10.24 15.41
N THR A 97 -8.64 -9.83 15.56
CA THR A 97 -9.65 -10.61 16.27
C THR A 97 -10.88 -10.82 15.39
N THR A 98 -11.50 -11.99 15.51
CA THR A 98 -12.83 -12.26 14.94
C THR A 98 -13.78 -12.56 16.08
N VAL A 99 -14.81 -11.74 16.26
CA VAL A 99 -15.87 -12.01 17.22
C VAL A 99 -16.83 -13.08 16.72
N ARG A 100 -17.59 -13.71 17.63
CA ARG A 100 -18.57 -14.74 17.29
C ARG A 100 -19.58 -14.24 16.24
N GLY A 101 -19.69 -14.97 15.14
CA GLY A 101 -20.63 -14.68 14.07
C GLY A 101 -20.18 -13.61 13.08
N ALA A 102 -19.00 -12.99 13.26
CA ALA A 102 -18.43 -12.09 12.27
C ALA A 102 -17.83 -12.87 11.08
N GLU A 103 -18.01 -12.34 9.87
CA GLU A 103 -17.50 -12.94 8.63
C GLU A 103 -16.00 -12.66 8.44
N ALA A 104 -15.56 -11.46 8.81
CA ALA A 104 -14.18 -10.98 8.71
C ALA A 104 -13.62 -10.58 10.08
N PRO A 105 -12.29 -10.68 10.28
CA PRO A 105 -11.64 -10.12 11.45
C PRO A 105 -11.55 -8.59 11.38
N GLU A 106 -11.52 -7.95 12.56
CA GLU A 106 -11.05 -6.58 12.74
C GLU A 106 -9.56 -6.60 13.09
N TRP A 107 -8.83 -5.54 12.72
CA TRP A 107 -7.39 -5.47 12.90
C TRP A 107 -6.90 -4.08 13.30
N LEU A 108 -5.69 -4.05 13.82
CA LEU A 108 -4.93 -2.83 14.13
C LEU A 108 -3.43 -3.13 14.16
N GLY A 109 -2.64 -2.07 14.01
CA GLY A 109 -1.19 -2.09 14.15
C GLY A 109 -0.73 -1.27 15.36
N GLY A 110 0.46 -1.58 15.87
CA GLY A 110 1.06 -0.81 16.95
C GLY A 110 2.58 -0.97 17.03
N TRP A 111 3.19 -0.07 17.82
CA TRP A 111 4.61 -0.11 18.16
C TRP A 111 4.80 -0.88 19.46
N CYS A 112 5.39 -2.06 19.36
CA CYS A 112 5.75 -2.91 20.47
C CYS A 112 7.21 -2.70 20.86
N SER A 113 7.45 -2.39 22.13
CA SER A 113 8.78 -2.31 22.73
C SER A 113 8.72 -2.72 24.20
N HIS A 114 9.86 -2.98 24.83
CA HIS A 114 9.93 -3.03 26.28
C HIS A 114 9.55 -1.67 26.89
N GLU A 115 8.87 -1.69 28.03
CA GLU A 115 8.55 -0.46 28.79
C GLU A 115 9.78 0.19 29.44
N SER A 116 10.89 -0.54 29.63
CA SER A 116 12.11 0.00 30.23
C SER A 116 12.75 1.07 29.36
N GLU A 117 13.37 2.08 30.00
CA GLU A 117 14.16 3.11 29.30
C GLU A 117 15.35 2.52 28.53
N ASP A 118 15.87 1.37 28.96
CA ASP A 118 16.94 0.65 28.24
C ASP A 118 16.43 -0.18 27.06
N GLY A 119 15.11 -0.32 26.90
CA GLY A 119 14.47 -1.04 25.79
C GLY A 119 14.74 -2.55 25.76
N THR A 120 15.29 -3.14 26.83
CA THR A 120 15.75 -4.54 26.85
C THR A 120 15.19 -5.37 28.00
N THR A 121 14.40 -4.77 28.90
CA THR A 121 13.91 -5.45 30.11
C THR A 121 12.46 -5.05 30.43
N GLY A 122 11.73 -5.90 31.16
CA GLY A 122 10.35 -5.61 31.56
C GLY A 122 9.29 -6.05 30.54
N PRO A 123 7.99 -5.81 30.82
CA PRO A 123 6.90 -6.22 29.94
C PRO A 123 7.00 -5.51 28.59
N ILE A 124 6.59 -6.20 27.54
CA ILE A 124 6.48 -5.61 26.21
C ILE A 124 5.13 -4.89 26.16
N ARG A 125 5.13 -3.59 25.85
CA ARG A 125 3.89 -2.82 25.65
C ARG A 125 3.78 -2.45 24.18
N CYS A 126 2.59 -2.61 23.64
CA CYS A 126 2.28 -2.18 22.29
C CYS A 126 1.34 -0.98 22.32
N GLY A 127 1.87 0.17 21.92
CA GLY A 127 1.09 1.41 21.76
C GLY A 127 0.50 1.53 20.35
N MET A 128 -0.59 2.26 20.23
CA MET A 128 -1.22 2.68 18.98
C MET A 128 -1.17 4.20 18.87
N ASP A 129 -1.65 4.74 17.76
CA ASP A 129 -1.83 6.18 17.60
C ASP A 129 -2.69 6.79 18.72
N CYS A 130 -2.43 8.06 19.00
CA CYS A 130 -3.08 8.85 20.06
C CYS A 130 -2.88 8.26 21.47
N ASP A 131 -1.70 7.70 21.75
CA ASP A 131 -1.30 7.12 23.05
C ASP A 131 -2.23 6.00 23.55
N ARG A 132 -3.00 5.38 22.64
CA ARG A 132 -3.86 4.24 22.97
C ARG A 132 -3.00 3.00 23.16
N THR A 133 -3.50 2.06 23.97
CA THR A 133 -2.82 0.78 24.21
C THR A 133 -3.47 -0.31 23.37
N MET A 134 -2.69 -1.01 22.54
CA MET A 134 -3.15 -2.23 21.88
C MET A 134 -3.22 -3.38 22.91
N ALA A 135 -2.08 -3.67 23.55
CA ALA A 135 -1.95 -4.75 24.53
C ALA A 135 -0.60 -4.66 25.26
N SER A 136 -0.54 -5.36 26.40
CA SER A 136 0.70 -5.79 27.05
C SER A 136 0.99 -7.25 26.69
N LEU A 137 2.25 -7.56 26.42
CA LEU A 137 2.72 -8.82 25.90
C LEU A 137 3.75 -9.47 26.83
N LYS A 138 3.61 -10.78 27.04
CA LYS A 138 4.57 -11.59 27.77
C LYS A 138 4.68 -12.99 27.17
N VAL A 139 5.89 -13.45 26.88
CA VAL A 139 6.13 -14.83 26.48
C VAL A 139 6.32 -15.69 27.73
N ASP A 140 5.62 -16.82 27.81
CA ASP A 140 5.78 -17.78 28.90
C ASP A 140 6.93 -18.78 28.65
N ASP A 141 7.28 -19.58 29.65
CA ASP A 141 8.38 -20.56 29.57
C ASP A 141 8.20 -21.62 28.47
N LYS A 142 7.00 -21.72 27.88
CA LYS A 142 6.67 -22.64 26.79
C LYS A 142 6.66 -21.95 25.42
N GLY A 143 7.09 -20.69 25.35
CA GLY A 143 7.08 -19.89 24.13
C GLY A 143 5.68 -19.46 23.69
N ARG A 144 4.69 -19.47 24.59
CA ARG A 144 3.33 -18.99 24.30
C ARG A 144 3.22 -17.53 24.67
N LEU A 145 2.50 -16.78 23.84
CA LEU A 145 2.30 -15.35 24.07
C LEU A 145 1.07 -15.12 24.95
N ILE A 146 1.24 -14.40 26.04
CA ILE A 146 0.15 -13.86 26.84
C ILE A 146 -0.11 -12.43 26.38
N VAL A 147 -1.36 -12.16 25.99
CA VAL A 147 -1.85 -10.85 25.57
C VAL A 147 -2.81 -10.34 26.64
N SER A 148 -2.45 -9.28 27.33
CA SER A 148 -3.23 -8.66 28.41
C SER A 148 -3.43 -7.16 28.17
N ASP A 149 -4.17 -6.52 29.06
CA ASP A 149 -4.53 -5.09 28.99
C ASP A 149 -5.27 -4.70 27.70
N VAL A 150 -5.96 -5.67 27.09
CA VAL A 150 -6.83 -5.45 25.95
C VAL A 150 -8.07 -4.71 26.43
N GLN A 151 -8.29 -3.51 25.91
CA GLN A 151 -9.45 -2.69 26.27
C GLN A 151 -10.71 -3.13 25.51
N PRO A 152 -11.91 -3.01 26.09
CA PRO A 152 -13.15 -3.35 25.39
C PRO A 152 -13.38 -2.53 24.12
N ASP A 153 -12.92 -1.28 24.09
CA ASP A 153 -13.07 -0.34 22.98
C ASP A 153 -11.90 -0.36 21.99
N LEU A 154 -11.10 -1.44 22.00
CA LEU A 154 -9.88 -1.58 21.19
C LEU A 154 -10.03 -1.14 19.73
N TYR A 155 -11.15 -1.48 19.08
CA TYR A 155 -11.44 -1.16 17.67
C TYR A 155 -12.33 0.07 17.48
N LEU A 156 -12.77 0.71 18.56
CA LEU A 156 -13.65 1.88 18.51
C LEU A 156 -12.83 3.17 18.52
N ASP A 157 -13.45 4.25 18.07
CA ASP A 157 -12.87 5.59 18.16
C ASP A 157 -12.77 6.04 19.62
N ALA A 158 -11.78 6.88 19.92
CA ALA A 158 -11.63 7.45 21.25
C ALA A 158 -12.87 8.26 21.65
N GLY A 159 -13.44 8.00 22.84
CA GLY A 159 -14.68 8.64 23.31
C GLY A 159 -15.98 7.91 22.93
N SER A 160 -15.89 6.77 22.24
CA SER A 160 -17.07 5.99 21.81
C SER A 160 -18.01 5.57 22.94
N GLU A 161 -17.52 5.41 24.17
CA GLU A 161 -18.37 5.10 25.33
C GLU A 161 -19.39 6.21 25.61
N ASP A 162 -18.99 7.47 25.46
CA ASP A 162 -19.84 8.63 25.68
C ASP A 162 -20.72 8.93 24.46
N GLU A 163 -20.23 8.65 23.25
CA GLU A 163 -20.89 9.03 21.99
C GLU A 163 -21.94 8.02 21.51
N LEU A 164 -21.65 6.71 21.59
CA LEU A 164 -22.53 5.67 21.03
C LEU A 164 -23.75 5.39 21.91
N GLY A 165 -23.70 5.80 23.17
CA GLY A 165 -24.64 5.37 24.19
C GLY A 165 -24.46 3.90 24.56
N LYS A 166 -24.89 3.54 25.78
CA LYS A 166 -24.54 2.26 26.41
C LYS A 166 -24.83 1.01 25.56
N ALA A 167 -26.02 0.92 24.95
CA ALA A 167 -26.42 -0.27 24.23
C ALA A 167 -25.61 -0.51 22.94
N GLU A 168 -25.28 0.56 22.23
CA GLU A 168 -24.50 0.48 20.99
C GLU A 168 -23.03 0.26 21.29
N TYR A 169 -22.49 0.91 22.32
CA TYR A 169 -21.15 0.62 22.83
C TYR A 169 -21.02 -0.86 23.24
N GLU A 170 -21.94 -1.38 24.05
CA GLU A 170 -21.94 -2.79 24.47
C GLU A 170 -22.11 -3.75 23.29
N ARG A 171 -22.71 -3.32 22.16
CA ARG A 171 -22.82 -4.13 20.95
C ARG A 171 -21.46 -4.25 20.24
N GLN A 172 -20.77 -3.13 20.05
CA GLN A 172 -19.52 -3.07 19.28
C GLN A 172 -18.27 -3.43 20.09
N ALA A 173 -18.20 -3.06 21.36
CA ALA A 173 -17.06 -3.33 22.23
C ALA A 173 -16.80 -4.85 22.38
N LEU A 174 -15.54 -5.21 22.64
CA LEU A 174 -15.17 -6.57 23.02
C LEU A 174 -15.88 -6.98 24.33
N GLY A 175 -15.98 -8.29 24.51
CA GLY A 175 -16.58 -8.90 25.68
C GLY A 175 -15.76 -8.70 26.96
N LYS A 176 -16.41 -8.82 28.12
CA LYS A 176 -15.75 -8.64 29.43
C LYS A 176 -14.68 -9.70 29.72
N ASP A 177 -14.77 -10.85 29.06
CA ASP A 177 -13.78 -11.93 29.17
C ASP A 177 -12.72 -11.86 28.05
N ASP A 178 -12.77 -10.87 27.15
CA ASP A 178 -11.83 -10.71 26.04
C ASP A 178 -10.53 -10.01 26.47
N ASN A 179 -9.91 -10.51 27.53
CA ASN A 179 -8.61 -10.04 28.04
C ASN A 179 -7.83 -11.22 28.65
N GLY A 180 -6.49 -11.16 28.60
CA GLY A 180 -5.64 -12.22 29.15
C GLY A 180 -5.58 -13.46 28.26
N PHE A 181 -5.54 -13.27 26.94
CA PHE A 181 -5.44 -14.36 25.98
C PHE A 181 -4.09 -15.07 26.07
N ARG A 182 -4.10 -16.40 25.95
CA ARG A 182 -2.88 -17.20 25.79
C ARG A 182 -2.82 -17.73 24.37
N LEU A 183 -1.90 -17.24 23.56
CA LEU A 183 -1.74 -17.60 22.16
C LEU A 183 -0.60 -18.60 21.99
N ASP A 184 -0.84 -19.60 21.15
CA ASP A 184 0.15 -20.63 20.85
C ASP A 184 1.00 -20.18 19.64
N PRO A 185 2.32 -20.44 19.61
CA PRO A 185 3.15 -20.07 18.46
C PRO A 185 2.71 -20.85 17.21
N MET A 186 2.72 -20.18 16.06
CA MET A 186 2.26 -20.71 14.77
C MET A 186 3.20 -20.29 13.63
N PRO A 187 3.18 -20.97 12.47
CA PRO A 187 3.88 -20.48 11.29
C PRO A 187 3.39 -19.09 10.87
N ALA A 188 4.30 -18.19 10.48
CA ALA A 188 3.98 -16.82 10.05
C ALA A 188 2.89 -16.75 8.96
N ALA A 189 2.87 -17.74 8.04
CA ALA A 189 1.85 -17.87 7.00
C ALA A 189 0.42 -17.99 7.57
N THR A 190 0.26 -18.51 8.80
CA THR A 190 -1.05 -18.67 9.46
C THR A 190 -1.65 -17.31 9.80
N CYS A 191 -0.86 -16.40 10.39
CA CYS A 191 -1.32 -15.04 10.66
C CYS A 191 -1.59 -14.31 9.34
N LYS A 192 -0.69 -14.39 8.35
CA LYS A 192 -0.90 -13.77 7.03
C LYS A 192 -2.22 -14.23 6.38
N ALA A 193 -2.57 -15.51 6.52
CA ALA A 193 -3.85 -16.04 6.05
C ALA A 193 -5.05 -15.51 6.84
N GLU A 194 -4.92 -15.28 8.14
CA GLU A 194 -5.97 -14.65 8.95
C GLU A 194 -6.18 -13.18 8.57
N PHE A 195 -5.11 -12.39 8.45
CA PHE A 195 -5.19 -10.99 8.01
C PHE A 195 -5.73 -10.87 6.57
N ALA A 196 -5.43 -11.82 5.69
CA ALA A 196 -6.01 -11.86 4.34
C ALA A 196 -7.54 -12.06 4.30
N ARG A 197 -8.18 -12.40 5.43
CA ARG A 197 -9.65 -12.48 5.53
C ARG A 197 -10.33 -11.12 5.75
N ILE A 198 -9.58 -10.08 6.12
CA ILE A 198 -10.12 -8.73 6.35
C ILE A 198 -10.77 -8.20 5.08
N ASP A 199 -10.05 -8.34 3.96
CA ASP A 199 -10.51 -7.93 2.65
C ASP A 199 -10.04 -8.98 1.62
N PRO A 200 -10.84 -10.02 1.37
CA PRO A 200 -10.43 -11.16 0.55
C PRO A 200 -10.27 -10.76 -0.92
N ILE A 201 -9.19 -11.23 -1.54
CA ILE A 201 -8.93 -11.02 -2.97
C ILE A 201 -10.02 -11.71 -3.79
N ASP A 202 -10.73 -10.97 -4.64
CA ASP A 202 -11.61 -11.56 -5.64
C ASP A 202 -10.76 -12.24 -6.75
N PRO A 203 -10.77 -13.59 -6.82
CA PRO A 203 -9.97 -14.30 -7.80
C PRO A 203 -10.39 -14.00 -9.26
N ALA A 204 -11.61 -13.51 -9.49
CA ALA A 204 -12.09 -13.14 -10.82
C ALA A 204 -11.33 -11.94 -11.41
N LEU A 205 -10.68 -11.13 -10.58
CA LEU A 205 -9.90 -9.98 -11.01
C LEU A 205 -8.55 -10.36 -11.64
N GLY A 206 -8.08 -11.60 -11.45
CA GLY A 206 -6.81 -12.09 -11.95
C GLY A 206 -5.59 -11.43 -11.28
N PRO A 207 -4.39 -11.55 -11.89
CA PRO A 207 -3.17 -10.99 -11.31
C PRO A 207 -3.18 -9.46 -11.21
N PRO A 208 -2.37 -8.88 -10.32
CA PRO A 208 -2.18 -7.44 -10.16
C PRO A 208 -1.76 -6.71 -11.43
N LEU A 209 -1.99 -5.39 -11.50
CA LEU A 209 -1.59 -4.61 -12.66
C LEU A 209 -0.07 -4.63 -12.87
N ARG A 210 0.75 -4.52 -11.82
CA ARG A 210 2.23 -4.68 -11.93
C ARG A 210 2.70 -6.02 -12.49
N GLU A 211 1.91 -7.08 -12.33
CA GLU A 211 2.25 -8.40 -12.87
C GLU A 211 1.78 -8.56 -14.30
N ARG A 212 0.63 -7.96 -14.63
CA ARG A 212 0.06 -7.95 -15.98
C ARG A 212 0.81 -7.02 -16.94
N LEU A 213 1.30 -5.90 -16.43
CA LEU A 213 1.99 -4.85 -17.18
C LEU A 213 3.47 -4.87 -16.83
N LYS A 214 4.36 -4.75 -17.82
CA LYS A 214 5.81 -4.80 -17.61
C LYS A 214 6.45 -3.44 -17.83
N PRO A 215 7.53 -3.12 -17.09
CA PRO A 215 8.19 -1.82 -17.17
C PRO A 215 8.67 -1.46 -18.57
N ASP A 216 9.08 -2.47 -19.34
CA ASP A 216 9.67 -2.40 -20.67
C ASP A 216 8.70 -2.73 -21.82
N GLN A 217 7.41 -2.95 -21.53
CA GLN A 217 6.41 -3.33 -22.52
C GLN A 217 5.35 -2.26 -22.72
N ALA A 218 5.01 -2.01 -23.99
CA ALA A 218 3.89 -1.17 -24.36
C ALA A 218 2.56 -1.88 -24.04
N PHE A 219 1.56 -1.12 -23.59
CA PHE A 219 0.19 -1.63 -23.44
C PHE A 219 -0.83 -0.60 -23.92
N CYS A 220 -2.03 -1.08 -24.27
CA CYS A 220 -3.13 -0.27 -24.76
C CYS A 220 -4.44 -0.86 -24.23
N TYR A 221 -5.18 -0.04 -23.50
CA TYR A 221 -6.52 -0.35 -23.02
C TYR A 221 -7.47 0.76 -23.44
N GLY A 222 -8.70 0.42 -23.79
CA GLY A 222 -9.63 1.43 -24.25
C GLY A 222 -11.08 1.01 -24.25
N ARG A 223 -11.93 1.98 -24.52
CA ARG A 223 -13.35 1.76 -24.79
C ARG A 223 -13.88 2.77 -25.78
N ASP A 224 -14.75 2.30 -26.65
CA ASP A 224 -15.53 3.11 -27.56
C ASP A 224 -17.00 2.98 -27.20
N TYR A 225 -17.69 4.11 -27.12
CA TYR A 225 -19.10 4.18 -26.81
C TYR A 225 -19.89 4.53 -28.06
N ASP A 226 -20.86 3.69 -28.38
CA ASP A 226 -21.75 3.91 -29.51
C ASP A 226 -22.85 4.93 -29.19
N ALA A 227 -23.60 5.32 -30.23
CA ALA A 227 -24.69 6.28 -30.09
C ALA A 227 -25.82 5.79 -29.18
N ALA A 228 -26.06 4.48 -29.09
CA ALA A 228 -27.09 3.91 -28.23
C ALA A 228 -26.71 4.08 -26.76
N HIS A 229 -25.47 3.75 -26.40
CA HIS A 229 -24.94 3.93 -25.05
C HIS A 229 -24.94 5.40 -24.64
N LEU A 230 -24.45 6.30 -25.49
CA LEU A 230 -24.45 7.73 -25.21
C LEU A 230 -25.87 8.31 -25.12
N GLY A 231 -26.84 7.71 -25.81
CA GLY A 231 -28.25 8.06 -25.70
C GLY A 231 -28.85 7.68 -24.34
N SER A 232 -28.40 6.59 -23.71
CA SER A 232 -28.86 6.18 -22.37
C SER A 232 -28.06 6.80 -21.22
N HIS A 233 -26.93 7.45 -21.51
CA HIS A 233 -26.04 8.12 -20.53
C HIS A 233 -25.87 9.59 -20.93
N PRO A 234 -26.91 10.42 -20.71
CA PRO A 234 -26.94 11.79 -21.21
C PRO A 234 -25.85 12.67 -20.59
N ASP A 235 -25.33 12.33 -19.42
CA ASP A 235 -24.28 13.11 -18.76
C ASP A 235 -22.87 12.67 -19.17
N GLN A 236 -22.72 11.53 -19.85
CA GLN A 236 -21.44 11.08 -20.39
C GLN A 236 -20.96 11.98 -21.54
N LEU A 237 -19.80 12.60 -21.36
CA LEU A 237 -19.12 13.39 -22.38
C LEU A 237 -18.16 12.55 -23.21
N THR A 238 -17.55 11.52 -22.63
CA THR A 238 -16.54 10.69 -23.29
C THR A 238 -17.15 9.77 -24.33
N GLN A 239 -16.72 9.92 -25.58
CA GLN A 239 -17.08 9.00 -26.66
C GLN A 239 -16.04 7.87 -26.80
N THR A 240 -14.76 8.21 -26.72
CA THR A 240 -13.67 7.24 -26.75
C THR A 240 -12.64 7.58 -25.69
N ILE A 241 -12.06 6.55 -25.09
CA ILE A 241 -10.98 6.69 -24.11
C ILE A 241 -9.93 5.60 -24.33
N ARG A 242 -8.66 5.98 -24.18
CA ARG A 242 -7.49 5.10 -24.28
C ARG A 242 -6.54 5.37 -23.13
N VAL A 243 -6.08 4.32 -22.46
CA VAL A 243 -4.98 4.35 -21.48
C VAL A 243 -3.85 3.51 -22.05
N PHE A 244 -2.66 4.08 -22.18
CA PHE A 244 -1.56 3.41 -22.87
C PHE A 244 -0.18 3.80 -22.38
N ARG A 245 0.78 2.95 -22.72
CA ARG A 245 2.21 3.27 -22.72
C ARG A 245 2.77 2.95 -24.09
N GLY A 246 3.31 3.97 -24.76
CA GLY A 246 3.99 3.86 -26.04
C GLY A 246 5.49 4.08 -25.90
N PRO A 247 6.21 4.24 -27.02
CA PRO A 247 7.66 4.44 -27.03
C PRO A 247 8.14 5.62 -26.19
N VAL A 248 7.35 6.69 -26.08
CA VAL A 248 7.69 7.89 -25.31
C VAL A 248 7.70 7.59 -23.81
N GLU A 249 6.63 6.97 -23.29
CA GLU A 249 6.51 6.62 -21.87
C GLU A 249 7.50 5.53 -21.46
N LEU A 250 7.81 4.60 -22.37
CA LEU A 250 8.85 3.59 -22.16
C LEU A 250 10.24 4.22 -22.08
N ALA A 251 10.58 5.12 -23.00
CA ALA A 251 11.85 5.83 -22.98
C ALA A 251 12.01 6.74 -21.76
N SER A 252 10.92 7.36 -21.29
CA SER A 252 10.89 8.16 -20.06
C SER A 252 11.26 7.30 -18.84
N PHE A 253 10.61 6.14 -18.69
CA PHE A 253 10.90 5.23 -17.58
C PHE A 253 12.30 4.61 -17.68
N ALA A 254 12.77 4.27 -18.87
CA ALA A 254 14.13 3.75 -19.05
C ALA A 254 15.23 4.75 -18.64
N LYS A 255 14.95 6.06 -18.63
CA LYS A 255 15.92 7.10 -18.24
C LYS A 255 15.99 7.37 -16.73
N GLY A 256 14.92 7.12 -15.99
CA GLY A 256 14.84 7.56 -14.59
C GLY A 256 13.79 6.85 -13.74
N GLY A 257 13.22 5.75 -14.23
CA GLY A 257 12.33 4.89 -13.48
C GLY A 257 13.09 3.93 -12.57
N ASP A 258 12.36 3.37 -11.61
CA ASP A 258 12.90 2.41 -10.65
C ASP A 258 12.31 1.02 -10.87
N LEU A 259 13.12 0.10 -11.40
CA LEU A 259 12.71 -1.27 -11.66
C LEU A 259 12.41 -2.06 -10.38
N ALA A 260 13.08 -1.75 -9.27
CA ALA A 260 12.85 -2.43 -7.99
C ALA A 260 11.50 -2.05 -7.39
N ASN A 261 11.00 -0.86 -7.77
CA ASN A 261 9.81 -0.24 -7.21
C ASN A 261 8.68 -0.09 -8.26
N TRP A 262 8.71 -0.87 -9.33
CA TRP A 262 7.65 -0.88 -10.35
C TRP A 262 6.26 -1.09 -9.70
N PRO A 263 5.26 -0.23 -9.99
CA PRO A 263 5.16 0.74 -11.09
C PRO A 263 5.54 2.18 -10.74
N SER A 264 6.14 2.45 -9.58
CA SER A 264 6.43 3.81 -9.15
C SER A 264 7.35 4.55 -10.13
N GLY A 265 6.90 5.75 -10.52
CA GLY A 265 7.58 6.57 -11.52
C GLY A 265 7.24 6.22 -12.96
N ALA A 266 6.36 5.24 -13.21
CA ALA A 266 5.87 4.94 -14.56
C ALA A 266 5.04 6.09 -15.11
N ASP A 267 5.36 6.52 -16.33
CA ASP A 267 4.48 7.41 -17.08
C ASP A 267 3.48 6.58 -17.90
N ILE A 268 2.23 7.05 -17.95
CA ILE A 268 1.18 6.57 -18.85
C ILE A 268 0.56 7.76 -19.59
N ALA A 269 -0.04 7.51 -20.74
CA ALA A 269 -0.84 8.50 -21.44
C ALA A 269 -2.31 8.08 -21.45
N VAL A 270 -3.20 9.07 -21.26
CA VAL A 270 -4.64 8.90 -21.45
C VAL A 270 -5.09 9.84 -22.56
N SER A 271 -5.75 9.28 -23.57
CA SER A 271 -6.37 10.06 -24.64
C SER A 271 -7.88 9.90 -24.64
N VAL A 272 -8.58 11.02 -24.86
CA VAL A 272 -10.03 11.11 -24.81
C VAL A 272 -10.54 11.84 -26.05
N THR A 273 -11.63 11.36 -26.62
CA THR A 273 -12.46 12.12 -27.56
C THR A 273 -13.83 12.29 -26.94
N THR A 274 -14.37 13.51 -26.95
CA THR A 274 -15.69 13.79 -26.36
C THR A 274 -16.76 13.90 -27.44
N ARG A 275 -18.01 13.59 -27.11
CA ARG A 275 -19.13 13.72 -28.06
C ARG A 275 -19.37 15.16 -28.53
N GLN A 276 -18.85 16.16 -27.79
CA GLN A 276 -18.94 17.58 -28.12
C GLN A 276 -17.77 18.05 -29.01
N LYS A 277 -16.62 17.36 -28.96
CA LYS A 277 -15.40 17.74 -29.68
C LYS A 277 -14.79 16.51 -30.34
N SER A 278 -14.73 16.50 -31.67
CA SER A 278 -14.12 15.42 -32.43
C SER A 278 -12.58 15.35 -32.31
N ALA A 279 -11.94 16.34 -31.68
CA ALA A 279 -10.50 16.35 -31.47
C ALA A 279 -10.11 15.45 -30.29
N LYS A 280 -9.17 14.54 -30.53
CA LYS A 280 -8.52 13.73 -29.50
C LYS A 280 -7.59 14.60 -28.66
N VAL A 281 -7.77 14.57 -27.34
CA VAL A 281 -6.88 15.24 -26.37
C VAL A 281 -6.13 14.18 -25.58
N THR A 282 -4.82 14.37 -25.39
CA THR A 282 -3.96 13.43 -24.66
C THR A 282 -3.30 14.12 -23.48
N GLN A 283 -3.32 13.46 -22.31
CA GLN A 283 -2.64 13.88 -21.09
C GLN A 283 -1.74 12.76 -20.58
N VAL A 284 -0.54 13.11 -20.09
CA VAL A 284 0.40 12.17 -19.46
C VAL A 284 0.24 12.21 -17.95
N TYR A 285 0.34 11.05 -17.31
CA TYR A 285 0.26 10.88 -15.87
C TYR A 285 1.47 10.12 -15.37
N ASN A 286 1.92 10.45 -14.16
CA ASN A 286 2.95 9.71 -13.43
C ASN A 286 2.29 8.86 -12.36
N CYS A 287 2.55 7.55 -12.39
CA CYS A 287 1.88 6.56 -11.55
C CYS A 287 2.77 6.08 -10.41
N GLN A 288 2.12 5.74 -9.30
CA GLN A 288 2.69 5.06 -8.15
C GLN A 288 1.78 3.91 -7.75
N GLY A 289 2.39 2.85 -7.22
CA GLY A 289 1.65 1.75 -6.62
C GLY A 289 1.04 2.19 -5.29
N GLU A 290 -0.26 1.95 -5.09
CA GLU A 290 -0.97 2.28 -3.86
C GLU A 290 -2.02 1.20 -3.56
N GLY A 291 -1.72 0.30 -2.62
CA GLY A 291 -2.66 -0.75 -2.22
C GLY A 291 -3.08 -1.60 -3.43
N ASP A 292 -4.35 -1.52 -3.83
CA ASP A 292 -4.96 -2.29 -4.92
C ASP A 292 -4.88 -1.64 -6.31
N GLN A 293 -4.27 -0.47 -6.41
CA GLN A 293 -4.42 0.44 -7.53
C GLN A 293 -3.12 1.17 -7.90
N TRP A 294 -3.07 1.70 -9.12
CA TRP A 294 -2.08 2.71 -9.48
C TRP A 294 -2.73 4.07 -9.29
N ARG A 295 -2.17 4.89 -8.42
CA ARG A 295 -2.51 6.31 -8.33
C ARG A 295 -1.65 7.08 -9.32
N CYS A 296 -2.29 7.76 -10.26
CA CYS A 296 -1.60 8.45 -11.35
C CYS A 296 -1.94 9.94 -11.35
N ALA A 297 -0.95 10.78 -11.08
CA ALA A 297 -1.08 12.24 -11.06
C ALA A 297 -0.76 12.84 -12.43
N ALA A 298 -1.57 13.79 -12.90
CA ALA A 298 -1.35 14.43 -14.19
C ALA A 298 -0.02 15.19 -14.19
N SER A 299 0.72 15.05 -15.29
CA SER A 299 2.08 15.57 -15.43
C SER A 299 2.17 16.66 -16.49
N ALA A 300 2.92 17.73 -16.20
CA ALA A 300 3.22 18.78 -17.17
C ALA A 300 4.27 18.35 -18.24
N LYS A 301 4.75 17.11 -18.21
CA LYS A 301 5.79 16.58 -19.13
C LYS A 301 5.47 16.77 -20.62
N THR A 302 4.20 16.82 -20.99
CA THR A 302 3.79 17.03 -22.40
C THR A 302 3.79 18.49 -22.86
N GLY A 303 4.16 19.46 -22.02
CA GLY A 303 4.38 20.86 -22.42
C GLY A 303 3.12 21.54 -22.95
N GLY A 304 2.47 22.36 -22.13
CA GLY A 304 1.27 23.10 -22.57
C GLY A 304 0.30 23.47 -21.46
N VAL A 305 0.59 23.07 -20.23
CA VAL A 305 -0.26 23.35 -19.07
C VAL A 305 0.38 24.47 -18.25
N SER A 306 -0.32 25.60 -18.09
CA SER A 306 0.18 26.80 -17.40
C SER A 306 -0.17 26.82 -15.90
N CYS A 307 -0.85 25.79 -15.40
CA CYS A 307 -1.30 25.68 -14.02
C CYS A 307 -0.77 24.40 -13.36
N ASP A 308 -0.88 24.32 -12.03
CA ASP A 308 -0.58 23.10 -11.29
C ASP A 308 -1.71 22.07 -11.49
N ILE A 309 -1.37 20.95 -12.13
CA ILE A 309 -2.27 19.82 -12.37
C ILE A 309 -1.85 18.58 -11.59
N ALA A 310 -0.87 18.66 -10.68
CA ALA A 310 -0.42 17.49 -9.93
C ALA A 310 -1.52 16.89 -9.05
N GLN A 311 -2.51 17.69 -8.64
CA GLN A 311 -3.69 17.26 -7.90
C GLN A 311 -4.78 16.59 -8.78
N LYS A 312 -4.57 16.55 -10.10
CA LYS A 312 -5.49 15.90 -11.06
C LYS A 312 -5.13 14.44 -11.17
N GLU A 313 -5.84 13.62 -10.41
CA GLU A 313 -5.53 12.21 -10.25
C GLU A 313 -6.54 11.31 -10.95
N ILE A 314 -6.01 10.21 -11.46
CA ILE A 314 -6.79 9.07 -11.93
C ILE A 314 -6.25 7.82 -11.25
N PHE A 315 -7.10 6.81 -11.14
CA PHE A 315 -6.74 5.54 -10.51
C PHE A 315 -6.94 4.39 -11.48
N LEU A 316 -5.92 3.55 -11.64
CA LEU A 316 -6.02 2.34 -12.43
C LEU A 316 -6.11 1.13 -11.50
N ARG A 317 -7.11 0.28 -11.73
CA ARG A 317 -7.25 -1.01 -11.05
C ARG A 317 -7.38 -2.13 -12.05
N ARG A 318 -7.03 -3.34 -11.63
CA ARG A 318 -7.34 -4.53 -12.43
C ARG A 318 -8.86 -4.73 -12.46
N GLY A 319 -9.39 -5.01 -13.64
CA GLY A 319 -10.76 -5.48 -13.81
C GLY A 319 -10.79 -6.97 -14.15
N ALA A 320 -11.94 -7.59 -13.95
CA ALA A 320 -12.17 -8.99 -14.29
C ALA A 320 -11.87 -9.30 -15.76
N ASN A 321 -11.51 -10.54 -16.06
CA ASN A 321 -11.23 -11.03 -17.41
C ASN A 321 -10.17 -10.22 -18.16
N GLY A 322 -9.13 -9.75 -17.46
CA GLY A 322 -8.06 -8.99 -18.08
C GLY A 322 -8.45 -7.58 -18.51
N THR A 323 -9.56 -7.03 -18.01
CA THR A 323 -9.90 -5.61 -18.21
C THR A 323 -9.12 -4.71 -17.25
N MET A 324 -9.18 -3.40 -17.46
CA MET A 324 -8.64 -2.37 -16.57
C MET A 324 -9.77 -1.44 -16.17
N MET A 325 -9.88 -1.12 -14.89
CA MET A 325 -10.78 -0.08 -14.39
C MET A 325 -10.00 1.22 -14.28
N LEU A 326 -10.54 2.30 -14.84
CA LEU A 326 -10.01 3.65 -14.70
C LEU A 326 -11.04 4.48 -13.93
N ALA A 327 -10.66 4.97 -12.76
CA ALA A 327 -11.47 5.90 -11.99
C ALA A 327 -10.95 7.34 -12.16
N ASN A 328 -11.88 8.28 -12.24
CA ASN A 328 -11.67 9.70 -12.42
C ASN A 328 -12.47 10.44 -11.33
N PRO A 329 -12.01 10.41 -10.07
CA PRO A 329 -12.80 10.96 -8.97
C PRO A 329 -12.83 12.49 -8.99
N ASN A 330 -11.72 13.15 -9.38
CA ASN A 330 -11.53 14.60 -9.20
C ASN A 330 -11.37 15.36 -10.53
N SER A 331 -12.11 14.94 -11.56
CA SER A 331 -12.08 15.55 -12.90
C SER A 331 -10.66 15.65 -13.46
N GLY A 332 -9.88 14.61 -13.22
CA GLY A 332 -8.48 14.50 -13.60
C GLY A 332 -8.25 14.08 -15.05
N LEU A 333 -9.29 13.66 -15.77
CA LEU A 333 -9.22 13.32 -17.20
C LEU A 333 -9.32 14.55 -18.12
N PRO A 334 -8.66 14.54 -19.30
CA PRO A 334 -8.70 15.64 -20.27
C PRO A 334 -10.01 15.68 -21.07
N ILE A 335 -11.14 15.50 -20.40
CA ILE A 335 -12.50 15.68 -20.93
C ILE A 335 -12.80 17.19 -21.01
N VAL A 336 -12.36 17.91 -19.99
CA VAL A 336 -12.35 19.37 -19.87
C VAL A 336 -10.90 19.85 -19.79
N ASP A 337 -10.70 21.16 -19.92
CA ASP A 337 -9.40 21.76 -19.64
C ASP A 337 -9.08 21.62 -18.15
N LEU A 338 -7.99 20.92 -17.82
CA LEU A 338 -7.56 20.64 -16.45
C LEU A 338 -7.20 21.90 -15.65
N CYS A 339 -6.92 23.03 -16.34
CA CYS A 339 -6.70 24.33 -15.71
C CYS A 339 -7.99 25.15 -15.53
N SER A 340 -9.12 24.68 -16.04
CA SER A 340 -10.37 25.40 -15.97
C SER A 340 -11.12 25.13 -14.67
N LYS A 341 -12.02 26.06 -14.29
CA LYS A 341 -12.94 25.87 -13.17
C LYS A 341 -13.83 24.63 -13.32
N ALA A 342 -14.08 24.18 -14.54
CA ALA A 342 -14.88 22.98 -14.79
C ALA A 342 -14.16 21.69 -14.36
N ALA A 343 -12.84 21.75 -14.13
CA ALA A 343 -12.07 20.65 -13.57
C ALA A 343 -11.98 20.71 -12.03
N GLU A 344 -12.56 21.72 -11.36
CA GLU A 344 -12.53 21.82 -9.90
C GLU A 344 -13.52 20.84 -9.26
N GLY A 345 -13.06 20.10 -8.25
CA GLY A 345 -13.87 19.17 -7.48
C GLY A 345 -14.17 17.83 -8.18
N ASP A 346 -15.11 17.11 -7.59
CA ASP A 346 -15.43 15.74 -7.97
C ASP A 346 -16.05 15.68 -9.38
N THR A 347 -15.72 14.63 -10.14
CA THR A 347 -16.40 14.37 -11.39
C THR A 347 -17.87 14.08 -11.10
N SER A 348 -18.75 14.91 -11.67
CA SER A 348 -20.20 14.84 -11.46
C SER A 348 -20.93 14.10 -12.59
N SER A 349 -20.31 13.92 -13.76
CA SER A 349 -20.88 13.22 -14.92
C SER A 349 -20.81 11.69 -14.81
N ASP A 350 -21.32 10.98 -15.82
CA ASP A 350 -21.14 9.52 -15.98
C ASP A 350 -19.67 9.12 -16.24
N ASP A 351 -18.77 10.09 -16.43
CA ASP A 351 -17.34 9.92 -16.72
C ASP A 351 -16.45 9.65 -15.49
N LYS A 352 -17.04 9.08 -14.43
CA LYS A 352 -16.33 8.81 -13.16
C LYS A 352 -15.53 7.52 -13.20
N VAL A 353 -16.04 6.51 -13.91
CA VAL A 353 -15.44 5.17 -13.94
C VAL A 353 -15.58 4.57 -15.32
N TYR A 354 -14.48 4.02 -15.83
CA TYR A 354 -14.41 3.33 -17.10
C TYR A 354 -13.94 1.91 -16.88
N ARG A 355 -14.64 0.96 -17.51
CA ARG A 355 -14.10 -0.37 -17.78
C ARG A 355 -13.45 -0.35 -19.15
N LEU A 356 -12.17 -0.69 -19.22
CA LEU A 356 -11.35 -0.63 -20.43
C LEU A 356 -10.92 -2.03 -20.83
N GLU A 357 -11.01 -2.31 -22.13
CA GLU A 357 -10.63 -3.59 -22.71
C GLU A 357 -9.22 -3.52 -23.30
N PRO A 358 -8.45 -4.61 -23.27
CA PRO A 358 -7.17 -4.67 -23.95
C PRO A 358 -7.37 -4.45 -25.45
N MET A 359 -6.55 -3.60 -26.05
CA MET A 359 -6.60 -3.25 -27.46
C MET A 359 -5.21 -3.40 -28.11
N PRO A 360 -5.14 -3.59 -29.43
CA PRO A 360 -3.88 -3.51 -30.15
C PRO A 360 -3.21 -2.14 -29.95
N GLN A 361 -1.88 -2.09 -29.89
CA GLN A 361 -1.12 -0.83 -29.74
C GLN A 361 -1.53 0.27 -30.73
N ALA A 362 -1.84 -0.13 -31.97
CA ALA A 362 -2.28 0.79 -33.03
C ALA A 362 -3.58 1.53 -32.70
N ALA A 363 -4.38 1.07 -31.73
CA ALA A 363 -5.61 1.74 -31.31
C ALA A 363 -5.37 2.87 -30.28
N CYS A 364 -4.18 2.94 -29.66
CA CYS A 364 -3.83 3.96 -28.67
C CYS A 364 -2.75 4.94 -29.15
N GLY A 365 -1.84 4.50 -30.02
CA GLY A 365 -0.86 5.38 -30.65
C GLY A 365 -1.51 6.39 -31.62
N PRO A 366 -0.79 7.45 -32.02
CA PRO A 366 -1.10 8.20 -33.23
C PRO A 366 -1.03 7.33 -34.48
#